data_AF-A0A6N6PIY5-F1
#
_entry.id   AF-A0A6N6PIY5-F1
#
_cell.length_a   1.000
_cell.length_b   1.000
_cell.length_c   1.000
_cell.angle_alpha   90.00
_cell.angle_beta   90.00
_cell.angle_gamma   90.00
#
_symmetry.space_group_name_H-M   'P 1'
#
loop_
_entity.id
_entity.type
_entity.pdbx_description
1 polymer ?
#
loop_
_entity_poly.entity_id
_entity_poly.type
_entity_poly.pdbx_seq_one_letter_code
_entity_poly.pdbx_strand_id
1 'polypeptide(L)'
;MNWIKENKFLSGFLGVLTIGIGVLGYFVLDAMGRVDTARENYTTQASELARLQNLPLTPSKKNLDALVAQKTEAVNVIAEYQATLGAKSFPLEPMTPEQFQDQLKATKTAIFARAAEGGTKLPPKFFLGFEAYETTPPKPEAAAPLGRQLKAIEWVLNQVFENRIL
;
A
#
# COMPACT_ATOMS: atom_id res chain seq x y z
N MET A 1 -58.58 26.85 58.65
CA MET A 1 -58.12 25.92 59.69
C MET A 1 -56.60 25.90 59.68
N ASN A 2 -55.92 26.52 60.64
CA ASN A 2 -54.46 26.65 60.67
C ASN A 2 -53.87 25.54 61.56
N TRP A 3 -54.05 24.27 61.16
CA TRP A 3 -53.62 23.10 61.96
C TRP A 3 -52.12 23.12 62.28
N ILE A 4 -51.33 23.77 61.40
CA ILE A 4 -49.88 24.00 61.55
C ILE A 4 -49.57 24.89 62.76
N LYS A 5 -50.45 25.84 63.11
CA LYS A 5 -50.29 26.71 64.28
C LYS A 5 -50.72 26.04 65.59
N GLU A 6 -51.65 25.08 65.50
CA GLU A 6 -52.20 24.32 66.63
C GLU A 6 -51.23 23.25 67.15
N ASN A 7 -50.54 22.55 66.25
CA ASN A 7 -49.56 21.51 66.60
C ASN A 7 -48.18 21.84 66.00
N LYS A 8 -47.49 22.81 66.62
CA LYS A 8 -46.16 23.28 66.22
C LYS A 8 -45.11 22.15 66.22
N PHE A 9 -45.20 21.22 67.19
CA PHE A 9 -44.29 20.07 67.27
C PHE A 9 -44.45 19.13 66.07
N LEU A 10 -45.69 18.74 65.74
CA LEU A 10 -45.97 17.81 64.65
C LEU A 10 -45.56 18.39 63.29
N SER A 11 -45.78 19.69 63.09
CA SER A 11 -45.38 20.40 61.87
C SER A 11 -43.86 20.51 61.72
N GLY A 12 -43.14 20.79 62.83
CA GLY A 12 -41.68 20.79 62.84
C GLY A 12 -41.10 19.41 62.57
N PHE A 13 -41.66 18.37 63.18
CA PHE A 13 -41.27 16.98 62.97
C PHE A 13 -41.46 16.54 61.51
N LEU A 14 -42.62 16.82 60.91
CA LEU A 14 -42.89 16.54 59.49
C LEU A 14 -41.96 17.31 58.55
N GLY A 15 -41.62 18.56 58.89
CA GLY A 15 -40.65 19.35 58.14
C GLY A 15 -39.26 18.70 58.13
N VAL A 16 -38.73 18.34 59.30
CA VAL A 16 -37.43 17.66 59.43
C VAL A 16 -37.44 16.29 58.75
N LEU A 17 -38.52 15.52 58.90
CA LEU A 17 -38.67 14.21 58.27
C LEU A 17 -38.64 14.32 56.74
N THR A 18 -39.36 15.29 56.17
CA THR A 18 -39.40 15.51 54.72
C THR A 18 -38.04 15.91 54.17
N ILE A 19 -37.31 16.78 54.89
CA ILE A 19 -35.93 17.15 54.54
C ILE A 19 -35.01 15.93 54.62
N GLY A 20 -35.12 15.12 55.68
CA GLY A 20 -34.33 13.91 55.86
C GLY A 20 -34.55 12.90 54.73
N ILE A 21 -35.80 12.66 54.34
CA ILE A 21 -36.15 11.79 53.20
C ILE A 21 -35.59 12.36 51.90
N GLY A 22 -35.68 13.68 51.68
CA GLY A 22 -35.13 14.32 50.48
C GLY A 22 -33.61 14.17 50.37
N VAL A 23 -32.88 14.39 51.47
CA VAL A 23 -31.42 14.22 51.51
C VAL A 23 -31.02 12.76 51.29
N LEU A 24 -31.69 11.82 51.95
CA LEU A 24 -31.43 10.39 51.77
C LEU A 24 -31.75 9.94 50.33
N GLY A 25 -32.85 10.42 49.75
CA GLY A 25 -33.20 10.17 48.36
C GLY A 25 -32.13 10.66 47.39
N TYR A 26 -31.60 11.86 47.59
CA TYR A 26 -30.49 12.39 46.80
C TYR A 26 -29.23 11.51 46.87
N PHE A 27 -28.83 11.09 48.08
CA PHE A 27 -27.65 10.22 48.25
C PHE A 27 -27.82 8.85 47.58
N VAL A 28 -29.03 8.28 47.61
CA VAL A 28 -29.31 7.02 46.93
C VAL A 28 -29.17 7.17 45.41
N LEU A 29 -29.73 8.25 44.84
CA LEU A 29 -29.63 8.53 43.41
C LEU A 29 -28.18 8.81 42.97
N ASP A 30 -27.41 9.57 43.77
CA ASP A 30 -25.98 9.83 43.51
C ASP A 30 -25.16 8.54 43.56
N ALA A 31 -25.38 7.70 44.57
CA ALA A 31 -24.69 6.42 44.72
C ALA A 31 -25.02 5.46 43.56
N MET A 32 -26.28 5.39 43.14
CA MET A 32 -26.70 4.59 41.98
C MET A 32 -26.00 5.09 40.71
N GLY A 33 -26.02 6.39 40.44
CA GLY A 33 -25.35 6.97 39.28
C GLY A 33 -23.84 6.67 39.25
N ARG A 34 -23.18 6.73 40.41
CA ARG A 34 -21.75 6.37 40.52
C ARG A 34 -21.49 4.89 40.29
N VAL A 35 -22.34 4.00 40.78
CA VAL A 35 -22.21 2.55 40.59
C VAL A 35 -22.44 2.17 39.13
N ASP A 36 -23.45 2.75 38.48
CA ASP A 36 -23.75 2.50 37.08
C ASP A 36 -22.62 3.00 36.18
N THR A 37 -22.12 4.21 36.43
CA THR A 37 -20.96 4.76 35.71
C THR A 37 -19.71 3.88 35.91
N ALA A 38 -19.46 3.38 37.12
CA ALA A 38 -18.32 2.50 37.39
C ALA A 38 -18.46 1.14 36.68
N ARG A 39 -19.67 0.58 36.63
CA ARG A 39 -19.96 -0.67 35.92
C ARG A 39 -19.83 -0.50 34.40
N GLU A 40 -20.32 0.60 33.85
CA GLU A 40 -20.21 0.91 32.42
C GLU A 40 -18.74 1.09 32.00
N ASN A 41 -17.96 1.83 32.80
CA ASN A 41 -16.53 1.99 32.57
C ASN A 41 -15.78 0.65 32.65
N TYR A 42 -16.10 -0.18 33.64
CA TYR A 42 -15.48 -1.50 33.80
C TYR A 42 -15.80 -2.42 32.62
N THR A 43 -17.07 -2.51 32.22
CA THR A 43 -17.51 -3.37 31.10
C THR A 43 -16.93 -2.89 29.76
N THR A 44 -16.85 -1.58 29.55
CA THR A 44 -16.19 -0.99 28.37
C THR A 44 -14.72 -1.36 28.32
N GLN A 45 -13.97 -1.19 29.41
CA GLN A 45 -12.55 -1.53 29.43
C GLN A 45 -12.30 -3.05 29.33
N ALA A 46 -13.13 -3.87 29.96
CA ALA A 46 -13.03 -5.32 29.88
C ALA A 46 -13.30 -5.83 28.46
N SER A 47 -14.30 -5.26 27.77
CA SER A 47 -14.61 -5.59 26.37
C SER A 47 -13.51 -5.12 25.42
N GLU A 48 -12.91 -3.95 25.65
CA GLU A 48 -11.78 -3.46 24.86
C GLU A 48 -10.53 -4.32 25.06
N LEU A 49 -10.25 -4.76 26.29
CA LEU A 49 -9.16 -5.70 26.55
C LEU A 49 -9.39 -7.05 25.87
N ALA A 50 -10.61 -7.60 25.97
CA ALA A 50 -10.97 -8.84 25.30
C ALA A 50 -10.90 -8.70 23.77
N ARG A 51 -11.27 -7.54 23.22
CA ARG A 51 -11.11 -7.22 21.80
C ARG A 51 -9.64 -7.25 21.42
N LEU A 52 -8.79 -6.52 22.14
CA LEU A 52 -7.34 -6.46 21.88
C LEU A 52 -6.64 -7.83 21.99
N GLN A 53 -7.08 -8.68 22.92
CA GLN A 53 -6.56 -10.05 23.09
C GLN A 53 -7.00 -11.00 21.96
N ASN A 54 -8.18 -10.78 21.37
CA ASN A 54 -8.71 -11.63 20.30
C ASN A 54 -8.41 -11.11 18.89
N LEU A 55 -7.69 -9.98 18.74
CA LEU A 55 -7.21 -9.56 17.43
C LEU A 55 -6.17 -10.56 16.89
N PRO A 56 -6.23 -10.92 15.59
CA PRO A 56 -5.36 -11.93 14.97
C PRO A 56 -3.87 -11.55 15.01
N LEU A 57 -3.57 -10.27 15.18
CA LEU A 57 -2.24 -9.75 15.50
C LEU A 57 -2.33 -9.02 16.84
N THR A 58 -2.40 -9.76 17.95
CA THR A 58 -2.22 -9.17 19.28
C THR A 58 -0.95 -8.30 19.26
N PRO A 59 -0.97 -7.07 19.82
CA PRO A 59 0.22 -6.25 19.99
C PRO A 59 1.16 -6.91 21.01
N SER A 60 1.81 -7.98 20.58
CA SER A 60 2.86 -8.69 21.28
C SER A 60 4.19 -8.30 20.63
N LYS A 61 5.26 -8.19 21.42
CA LYS A 61 6.60 -7.94 20.90
C LYS A 61 6.97 -8.92 19.77
N LYS A 62 6.57 -10.18 19.91
CA LYS A 62 6.76 -11.22 18.88
C LYS A 62 6.11 -10.90 17.53
N ASN A 63 4.87 -10.38 17.51
CA ASN A 63 4.20 -10.02 16.27
C ASN A 63 4.77 -8.73 15.67
N LEU A 64 5.21 -7.80 16.51
CA LEU A 64 5.95 -6.61 16.08
C LEU A 64 7.29 -6.99 15.43
N ASP A 65 8.05 -7.86 16.06
CA ASP A 65 9.33 -8.36 15.54
C ASP A 65 9.15 -9.09 14.21
N ALA A 66 8.09 -9.91 14.08
CA ALA A 66 7.74 -10.58 12.83
C ALA A 66 7.35 -9.59 11.71
N LEU A 67 6.60 -8.54 12.03
CA LEU A 67 6.24 -7.47 11.08
C LEU A 67 7.45 -6.65 10.65
N VAL A 68 8.34 -6.32 11.59
CA VAL A 68 9.59 -5.61 11.30
C VAL A 68 10.49 -6.48 10.42
N ALA A 69 10.62 -7.77 10.72
CA ALA A 69 11.37 -8.71 9.89
C ALA A 69 10.80 -8.81 8.46
N GLN A 70 9.47 -8.95 8.32
CA GLN A 70 8.84 -8.97 6.98
C GLN A 70 9.04 -7.65 6.23
N LYS A 71 8.95 -6.51 6.90
CA LYS A 71 9.17 -5.20 6.27
C LYS A 71 10.61 -5.04 5.81
N THR A 72 11.58 -5.42 6.63
CA THR A 72 13.00 -5.37 6.28
C THR A 72 13.29 -6.29 5.10
N GLU A 73 12.74 -7.51 5.11
CA GLU A 73 12.88 -8.44 3.99
C GLU A 73 12.29 -7.89 2.70
N ALA A 74 11.06 -7.35 2.74
CA ALA A 74 10.43 -6.73 1.58
C ALA A 74 11.25 -5.55 1.03
N VAL A 75 11.80 -4.70 1.91
CA VAL A 75 12.66 -3.58 1.50
C VAL A 75 13.93 -4.09 0.81
N ASN A 76 14.57 -5.13 1.34
CA ASN A 76 15.77 -5.72 0.76
C ASN A 76 15.49 -6.34 -0.62
N VAL A 77 14.41 -7.13 -0.74
CA VAL A 77 14.00 -7.74 -2.02
C VAL A 77 13.68 -6.66 -3.05
N ILE A 78 12.98 -5.60 -2.67
CA ILE A 78 12.68 -4.49 -3.58
C ILE A 78 13.96 -3.76 -4.00
N ALA A 79 14.89 -3.51 -3.08
CA ALA A 79 16.16 -2.84 -3.38
C ALA A 79 17.03 -3.69 -4.31
N GLU A 80 17.09 -5.01 -4.10
CA GLU A 80 17.80 -5.95 -4.98
C GLU A 80 17.16 -6.01 -6.37
N TYR A 81 15.83 -6.03 -6.43
CA TYR A 81 15.10 -6.01 -7.70
C TYR A 81 15.32 -4.69 -8.45
N GLN A 82 15.32 -3.56 -7.74
CA GLN A 82 15.65 -2.25 -8.32
C GLN A 82 17.10 -2.18 -8.80
N ALA A 83 18.06 -2.72 -8.05
CA ALA A 83 19.46 -2.78 -8.46
C ALA A 83 19.64 -3.67 -9.71
N THR A 84 18.94 -4.80 -9.76
CA THR A 84 18.95 -5.72 -10.90
C THR A 84 18.30 -5.10 -12.14
N LEU A 85 17.19 -4.40 -11.97
CA LEU A 85 16.53 -3.66 -13.04
C LEU A 85 17.35 -2.45 -13.50
N GLY A 86 17.98 -1.73 -12.57
CA GLY A 86 18.89 -0.62 -12.89
C GLY A 86 20.09 -1.08 -13.71
N ALA A 87 20.69 -2.21 -13.34
CA ALA A 87 21.78 -2.85 -14.08
C ALA A 87 21.35 -3.38 -15.46
N LYS A 88 20.05 -3.64 -15.67
CA LYS A 88 19.46 -4.08 -16.95
C LYS A 88 18.70 -2.96 -17.67
N SER A 89 18.75 -1.73 -17.17
CA SER A 89 18.11 -0.59 -17.83
C SER A 89 18.99 -0.13 -18.98
N PHE A 90 18.41 0.01 -20.18
CA PHE A 90 19.11 0.59 -21.32
C PHE A 90 19.20 2.11 -21.09
N PRO A 91 20.38 2.68 -20.79
CA PRO A 91 20.49 4.11 -20.54
C PRO A 91 20.12 4.91 -21.80
N LEU A 92 19.59 6.12 -21.59
CA LEU A 92 19.35 7.07 -22.68
C LEU A 92 20.69 7.68 -23.10
N GLU A 93 21.30 7.08 -24.11
CA GLU A 93 22.51 7.63 -24.74
C GLU A 93 22.11 8.69 -25.76
N PRO A 94 22.77 9.87 -25.78
CA PRO A 94 22.59 10.84 -26.84
C PRO A 94 22.89 10.18 -28.19
N MET A 95 21.93 10.25 -29.11
CA MET A 95 22.00 9.59 -30.41
C MET A 95 21.45 10.54 -31.47
N THR A 96 22.14 10.64 -32.61
CA THR A 96 21.62 11.38 -33.77
C THR A 96 20.66 10.53 -34.59
N PRO A 97 19.75 11.15 -35.37
CA PRO A 97 18.84 10.40 -36.24
C PRO A 97 19.55 9.43 -37.22
N GLU A 98 20.72 9.81 -37.73
CA GLU A 98 21.52 9.00 -38.64
C GLU A 98 22.11 7.78 -37.91
N GLN A 99 22.66 8.00 -36.72
CA GLN A 99 23.17 6.91 -35.86
C GLN A 99 22.07 5.90 -35.53
N PHE A 100 20.84 6.37 -35.29
CA PHE A 100 19.69 5.48 -35.08
C PHE A 100 19.40 4.61 -36.32
N GLN A 101 19.40 5.20 -37.52
CA GLN A 101 19.15 4.44 -38.76
C GLN A 101 20.22 3.40 -39.04
N ASP A 102 21.49 3.74 -38.82
CA ASP A 102 22.60 2.81 -38.95
C ASP A 102 22.48 1.66 -37.95
N GLN A 103 22.14 1.98 -36.70
CA GLN A 103 21.92 0.98 -35.67
C GLN A 103 20.71 0.08 -35.97
N LEU A 104 19.60 0.62 -36.49
CA LEU A 104 18.43 -0.15 -36.91
C LEU A 104 18.78 -1.15 -38.01
N LYS A 105 19.55 -0.73 -39.03
CA LYS A 105 20.01 -1.62 -40.11
C LYS A 105 20.95 -2.71 -39.60
N ALA A 106 21.89 -2.36 -38.73
CA ALA A 106 22.81 -3.32 -38.10
C ALA A 106 22.04 -4.36 -37.26
N THR A 107 21.12 -3.89 -36.42
CA THR A 107 20.30 -4.74 -35.54
C THR A 107 19.41 -5.68 -36.36
N LYS A 108 18.75 -5.17 -37.40
CA LYS A 108 17.98 -6.00 -38.34
C LYS A 108 18.85 -7.12 -38.91
N THR A 109 20.04 -6.78 -39.41
CA THR A 109 20.95 -7.77 -40.01
C THR A 109 21.36 -8.84 -38.99
N ALA A 110 21.69 -8.44 -37.76
CA ALA A 110 22.04 -9.36 -36.68
C ALA A 110 20.88 -10.30 -36.29
N ILE A 111 19.66 -9.77 -36.20
CA ILE A 111 18.46 -10.56 -35.88
C ILE A 111 18.10 -11.53 -37.01
N PHE A 112 18.22 -11.12 -38.29
CA PHE A 112 18.02 -12.02 -39.41
C PHE A 112 19.07 -13.15 -39.45
N ALA A 113 20.33 -12.84 -39.12
CA ALA A 113 21.38 -13.85 -39.00
C ALA A 113 21.07 -14.84 -37.86
N ARG A 114 20.71 -14.36 -36.67
CA ARG A 114 20.33 -15.22 -35.53
C ARG A 114 19.08 -16.06 -35.80
N ALA A 115 18.07 -15.50 -36.45
CA ALA A 115 16.88 -16.26 -36.84
C ALA A 115 17.22 -17.37 -37.84
N ALA A 116 18.10 -17.10 -38.81
CA ALA A 116 18.58 -18.11 -39.74
C ALA A 116 19.38 -19.23 -39.04
N GLU A 117 20.23 -18.89 -38.07
CA GLU A 117 20.92 -19.86 -37.20
C GLU A 117 19.94 -20.71 -36.38
N GLY A 118 18.85 -20.10 -35.90
CA GLY A 118 17.77 -20.78 -35.18
C GLY A 118 16.80 -21.57 -36.07
N GLY A 119 16.94 -21.52 -37.39
CA GLY A 119 16.03 -22.18 -38.34
C GLY A 119 14.66 -21.49 -38.52
N THR A 120 14.49 -20.28 -37.98
CA THR A 120 13.24 -19.50 -38.03
C THR A 120 13.27 -18.55 -39.23
N LYS A 121 12.24 -18.58 -40.08
CA LYS A 121 12.09 -17.64 -41.20
C LYS A 121 11.35 -16.38 -40.74
N LEU A 122 12.05 -15.25 -40.68
CA LEU A 122 11.45 -13.94 -40.39
C LEU A 122 10.75 -13.37 -41.64
N PRO A 123 9.63 -12.63 -41.47
CA PRO A 123 8.96 -11.96 -42.59
C PRO A 123 9.88 -10.96 -43.30
N PRO A 124 9.78 -10.82 -44.64
CA PRO A 124 10.65 -9.92 -45.41
C PRO A 124 10.50 -8.42 -45.05
N LYS A 125 9.37 -8.03 -44.44
CA LYS A 125 9.10 -6.66 -43.96
C LYS A 125 9.36 -6.48 -42.45
N PHE A 126 10.17 -7.34 -41.83
CA PHE A 126 10.44 -7.23 -40.41
C PHE A 126 11.51 -6.14 -40.14
N PHE A 127 11.08 -5.00 -39.60
CA PHE A 127 11.96 -3.91 -39.15
C PHE A 127 11.84 -3.64 -37.65
N LEU A 128 11.56 -4.69 -36.87
CA LEU A 128 11.51 -4.60 -35.41
C LEU A 128 10.45 -3.60 -34.91
N GLY A 129 9.43 -3.29 -35.73
CA GLY A 129 8.40 -2.28 -35.44
C GLY A 129 8.81 -0.84 -35.80
N PHE A 130 9.95 -0.65 -36.48
CA PHE A 130 10.47 0.65 -36.91
C PHE A 130 10.44 0.81 -38.44
N GLU A 131 9.46 0.20 -39.13
CA GLU A 131 9.31 0.26 -40.59
C GLU A 131 9.26 1.71 -41.11
N ALA A 132 8.67 2.62 -40.33
CA ALA A 132 8.56 4.04 -40.67
C ALA A 132 9.91 4.76 -40.75
N TYR A 133 10.95 4.24 -40.09
CA TYR A 133 12.27 4.87 -40.00
C TYR A 133 13.31 4.27 -40.97
N GLU A 134 12.88 3.38 -41.87
CA GLU A 134 13.73 2.77 -42.89
C GLU A 134 14.31 3.82 -43.86
N THR A 135 13.46 4.71 -44.35
CA THR A 135 13.81 5.73 -45.36
C THR A 135 13.78 7.15 -44.80
N THR A 136 13.09 7.37 -43.68
CA THR A 136 12.92 8.69 -43.07
C THR A 136 13.59 8.70 -41.69
N PRO A 137 14.57 9.57 -41.44
CA PRO A 137 15.20 9.66 -40.13
C PRO A 137 14.19 10.13 -39.07
N PRO A 138 14.29 9.66 -37.82
CA PRO A 138 13.46 10.18 -36.74
C PRO A 138 13.80 11.64 -36.43
N LYS A 139 12.92 12.31 -35.69
CA LYS A 139 13.22 13.65 -35.17
C LYS A 139 14.42 13.58 -34.20
N PRO A 140 15.28 14.62 -34.14
CA PRO A 140 16.44 14.65 -33.23
C PRO A 140 16.09 14.36 -31.77
N GLU A 141 14.93 14.83 -31.30
CA GLU A 141 14.46 14.63 -29.93
C GLU A 141 13.98 13.19 -29.67
N ALA A 142 13.67 12.45 -30.73
CA ALA A 142 13.18 11.08 -30.68
C ALA A 142 14.29 10.03 -30.89
N ALA A 143 15.45 10.41 -31.44
CA ALA A 143 16.52 9.47 -31.77
C ALA A 143 17.05 8.69 -30.55
N ALA A 144 17.37 9.37 -29.45
CA ALA A 144 17.83 8.74 -28.20
C ALA A 144 16.79 7.78 -27.56
N PRO A 145 15.51 8.15 -27.36
CA PRO A 145 14.51 7.24 -26.82
C PRO A 145 14.17 6.07 -27.76
N LEU A 146 14.17 6.28 -29.08
CA LEU A 146 13.98 5.21 -30.06
C LEU A 146 15.17 4.23 -30.05
N GLY A 147 16.41 4.72 -29.95
CA GLY A 147 17.60 3.88 -29.82
C GLY A 147 17.55 2.98 -28.58
N ARG A 148 17.08 3.51 -27.45
CA ARG A 148 16.83 2.71 -26.24
C ARG A 148 15.79 1.61 -26.48
N GLN A 149 14.69 1.94 -27.15
CA GLN A 149 13.63 0.99 -27.46
C GLN A 149 14.13 -0.11 -28.41
N LEU A 150 14.94 0.24 -29.41
CA LEU A 150 15.58 -0.71 -30.32
C LEU A 150 16.46 -1.71 -29.57
N LYS A 151 17.33 -1.24 -28.65
CA LYS A 151 18.16 -2.12 -27.81
C LYS A 151 17.31 -3.06 -26.94
N ALA A 152 16.19 -2.57 -26.42
CA ALA A 152 15.27 -3.40 -25.63
C ALA A 152 14.61 -4.50 -26.49
N ILE A 153 14.16 -4.17 -27.71
CA ILE A 153 13.55 -5.12 -28.64
C ILE A 153 14.58 -6.16 -29.10
N GLU A 154 15.79 -5.73 -29.43
CA GLU A 154 16.91 -6.63 -29.76
C GLU A 154 17.18 -7.63 -28.64
N TRP A 155 17.25 -7.16 -27.38
CA TRP A 155 17.46 -8.02 -26.23
C TRP A 155 16.34 -9.04 -26.06
N VAL A 156 15.07 -8.61 -26.14
CA VAL A 156 13.92 -9.53 -26.04
C VAL A 156 13.95 -10.59 -27.13
N LEU A 157 14.20 -10.21 -28.38
CA LEU A 157 14.26 -11.16 -29.49
C LEU A 157 15.42 -12.14 -29.33
N ASN A 158 16.58 -11.67 -28.88
CA ASN A 158 17.72 -12.54 -28.56
C ASN A 158 17.36 -13.58 -27.49
N GLN A 159 16.61 -13.19 -26.45
CA GLN A 159 16.13 -14.15 -25.44
C GLN A 159 15.12 -15.16 -26.01
N VAL A 160 14.25 -14.75 -26.94
CA VAL A 160 13.30 -15.65 -27.61
C VAL A 160 14.03 -16.69 -28.47
N PHE A 161 15.05 -16.27 -29.23
CA PHE A 161 15.87 -17.18 -30.03
C PHE A 161 16.73 -18.11 -29.17
N GLU A 162 17.34 -17.61 -28.09
CA GLU A 162 18.16 -18.43 -27.17
C GLU A 162 17.34 -19.52 -26.48
N ASN A 163 16.09 -19.24 -26.11
CA ASN A 163 15.19 -20.20 -25.47
C ASN A 163 14.41 -21.09 -26.46
N ARG A 164 14.64 -20.98 -27.77
CA ARG A 164 13.93 -21.71 -28.84
C ARG A 164 12.41 -21.74 -28.65
N ILE A 165 11.82 -20.59 -28.34
CA ILE A 165 10.35 -20.48 -28.16
C ILE A 165 9.63 -20.37 -29.53
N LEU A 166 10.37 -20.44 -30.65
CA LEU A 166 9.88 -20.36 -32.03
C LEU A 166 10.34 -21.55 -32.88
#